data_AF-A0AAP2CPN3-F1
#
_entry.id   AF-A0AAP2CPN3-F1
#
_cell.length_a   1.000
_cell.length_b   1.000
_cell.length_c   1.000
_cell.angle_alpha   90.00
_cell.angle_beta   90.00
_cell.angle_gamma   90.00
#
_symmetry.space_group_name_H-M   'P 1'
#
loop_
_entity.id
_entity.type
_entity.pdbx_description
1 polymer ?
#
loop_
_entity_poly.entity_id
_entity_poly.type
_entity_poly.pdbx_seq_one_letter_code
_entity_poly.pdbx_strand_id
1 'polypeptide(L)'
;MKNRILPYNPKLKALARELRKNSTLSEVLLWIQIKNKALGVEFHRQVPIDNFIVDFYCHELMLAIEIDGNTHEYEEVAVNDTRRQRILEMMGVRFLRLNDSFVKRDMNACLDIIWNKIEELHGR
;
A
#
# COMPACT_ATOMS: atom_id res chain seq x y z
N MET A 1 -10.51 14.34 11.22
CA MET A 1 -9.81 13.59 12.28
C MET A 1 -8.31 13.89 12.20
N LYS A 2 -7.52 13.78 13.28
CA LYS A 2 -6.06 14.02 13.18
C LYS A 2 -5.43 12.86 12.41
N ASN A 3 -4.72 13.14 11.32
CA ASN A 3 -3.95 12.13 10.58
C ASN A 3 -3.01 11.40 11.55
N ARG A 4 -3.23 10.10 11.74
CA ARG A 4 -2.40 9.28 12.61
C ARG A 4 -1.14 8.88 11.86
N ILE A 5 -0.04 9.57 12.15
CA ILE A 5 1.27 9.18 11.65
C ILE A 5 1.76 8.03 12.52
N LEU A 6 1.89 6.84 11.92
CA LEU A 6 2.44 5.67 12.60
C LEU A 6 3.97 5.83 12.71
N PRO A 7 4.60 5.28 13.78
CA PRO A 7 6.04 5.27 13.89
C PRO A 7 6.65 4.46 12.74
N TYR A 8 7.88 4.82 12.35
CA TYR A 8 8.63 4.09 11.34
C TYR A 8 10.12 4.07 11.68
N ASN A 9 10.82 3.05 11.20
CA ASN A 9 12.26 2.94 11.32
C ASN A 9 12.95 3.94 10.37
N PRO A 10 13.68 4.95 10.88
CA PRO A 10 14.31 5.97 10.03
C PRO A 10 15.31 5.40 9.02
N LYS A 11 15.88 4.22 9.27
CA LYS A 11 16.80 3.54 8.36
C LYS A 11 16.13 3.17 7.04
N LEU A 12 14.82 2.96 7.03
CA LEU A 12 14.05 2.64 5.82
C LEU A 12 13.83 3.85 4.90
N LYS A 13 14.15 5.07 5.35
CA LYS A 13 13.93 6.29 4.54
C LYS A 13 14.75 6.30 3.26
N ALA A 14 15.99 5.80 3.30
CA ALA A 14 16.84 5.71 2.11
C ALA A 14 16.26 4.69 1.11
N LEU A 15 15.95 3.49 1.59
CA LEU A 15 15.34 2.43 0.78
C LEU A 15 14.02 2.88 0.16
N ALA A 16 13.13 3.50 0.94
CA ALA A 16 11.87 4.03 0.43
C ALA A 16 12.06 5.11 -0.65
N ARG A 17 13.14 5.90 -0.60
CA ARG A 17 13.46 6.85 -1.67
C ARG A 17 13.94 6.15 -2.94
N GLU A 18 14.69 5.06 -2.81
CA GLU A 18 15.11 4.24 -3.95
C GLU A 18 13.94 3.51 -4.59
N LEU A 19 13.07 2.88 -3.80
CA LEU A 19 11.85 2.23 -4.30
C LEU A 19 10.97 3.22 -5.07
N ARG A 20 10.84 4.45 -4.60
CA ARG A 20 10.13 5.51 -5.35
C ARG A 20 10.75 5.86 -6.71
N LYS A 21 12.06 5.67 -6.89
CA LYS A 21 12.72 5.90 -8.18
C LYS A 21 12.61 4.69 -9.09
N ASN A 22 12.55 3.49 -8.50
CA ASN A 22 12.60 2.21 -9.17
C ASN A 22 11.27 1.45 -9.06
N SER A 23 10.14 2.16 -9.05
CA SER A 23 8.80 1.56 -8.96
C SER A 23 8.53 0.62 -10.13
N THR A 24 7.79 -0.47 -9.87
CA THR A 24 7.32 -1.36 -10.94
C THR A 24 6.35 -0.63 -11.87
N LEU A 25 6.14 -1.18 -13.08
CA LEU A 25 5.17 -0.61 -14.02
C LEU A 25 3.77 -0.50 -13.40
N SER A 26 3.32 -1.52 -12.67
CA SER A 26 2.00 -1.52 -12.00
C SER A 26 1.88 -0.43 -10.95
N GLU A 27 2.90 -0.24 -10.12
CA GLU A 27 2.94 0.87 -9.16
C GLU A 27 2.86 2.22 -9.86
N VAL A 28 3.63 2.41 -10.94
CA VAL A 28 3.61 3.67 -11.70
C VAL A 28 2.22 3.94 -12.28
N LEU A 29 1.62 2.92 -12.90
CA LEU A 29 0.29 3.02 -13.50
C LEU A 29 -0.77 3.36 -12.45
N LEU A 30 -0.79 2.65 -11.31
CA LEU A 30 -1.74 2.92 -10.23
C LEU A 30 -1.52 4.30 -9.61
N TRP A 31 -0.25 4.67 -9.35
CA TRP A 31 0.08 5.95 -8.73
C TRP A 31 -0.42 7.15 -9.53
N ILE A 32 -0.36 7.08 -10.87
CA ILE A 32 -0.88 8.15 -11.73
C ILE A 32 -2.38 8.37 -11.49
N GLN A 33 -3.14 7.32 -11.21
CA GLN A 33 -4.59 7.38 -11.02
C GLN A 33 -5.01 7.84 -9.62
N ILE A 34 -4.25 7.50 -8.57
CA ILE A 34 -4.69 7.72 -7.17
C ILE A 34 -4.02 8.91 -6.47
N LYS A 35 -2.99 9.51 -7.06
CA LYS A 35 -2.30 10.67 -6.49
C LYS A 35 -3.19 11.91 -6.39
N ASN A 36 -2.74 12.92 -5.64
CA ASN A 36 -3.40 14.24 -5.55
C ASN A 36 -4.87 14.19 -5.13
N LYS A 37 -5.25 13.23 -4.27
CA LYS A 37 -6.62 13.04 -3.78
C LYS A 37 -7.64 12.76 -4.88
N ALA A 38 -7.22 12.11 -5.98
CA ALA A 38 -8.11 11.76 -7.09
C ALA A 38 -9.33 10.91 -6.67
N LEU A 39 -9.19 10.13 -5.59
CA LEU A 39 -10.26 9.31 -5.01
C LEU A 39 -10.85 9.93 -3.73
N GLY A 40 -10.76 11.24 -3.55
CA GLY A 40 -11.24 11.96 -2.36
C GLY A 40 -10.31 11.89 -1.14
N VAL A 41 -9.43 10.89 -1.06
CA VAL A 41 -8.44 10.69 0.03
C VAL A 41 -7.01 10.73 -0.47
N GLU A 42 -6.05 11.04 0.41
CA GLU A 42 -4.64 11.20 0.04
C GLU A 42 -3.83 9.92 0.22
N PHE A 43 -3.38 9.36 -0.90
CA PHE A 43 -2.41 8.27 -0.92
C PHE A 43 -0.98 8.80 -1.02
N HIS A 44 -0.09 8.15 -0.28
CA HIS A 44 1.36 8.32 -0.35
C HIS A 44 1.97 7.01 -0.80
N ARG A 45 3.00 7.08 -1.66
CA ARG A 45 3.68 5.89 -2.17
C ARG A 45 4.93 5.52 -1.37
N GLN A 46 5.24 4.23 -1.27
CA GLN A 46 6.41 3.62 -0.66
C GLN A 46 6.65 4.14 0.77
N VAL A 47 5.68 3.93 1.65
CA VAL A 47 5.62 4.54 2.98
C VAL A 47 6.21 3.60 4.04
N PRO A 48 7.30 4.00 4.73
CA PRO A 48 7.78 3.26 5.88
C PRO A 48 6.77 3.28 7.03
N ILE A 49 6.46 2.11 7.58
CA ILE A 49 5.63 1.94 8.77
C ILE A 49 6.25 0.81 9.61
N ASP A 50 6.54 1.09 10.88
CA ASP A 50 7.37 0.23 11.72
C ASP A 50 8.65 -0.22 11.00
N ASN A 51 8.84 -1.53 10.78
CA ASN A 51 9.97 -2.11 10.07
C ASN A 51 9.60 -2.60 8.66
N PHE A 52 8.56 -2.03 8.06
CA PHE A 52 8.05 -2.37 6.75
C PHE A 52 7.92 -1.12 5.85
N ILE A 53 7.85 -1.31 4.54
CA ILE A 53 7.53 -0.26 3.57
C ILE A 53 6.34 -0.78 2.76
N VAL A 54 5.22 -0.05 2.80
CA VAL A 54 4.02 -0.38 2.01
C VAL A 54 4.01 0.38 0.69
N ASP A 55 3.51 -0.23 -0.39
CA ASP A 55 3.52 0.39 -1.72
C ASP A 55 2.71 1.68 -1.79
N PHE A 56 1.50 1.69 -1.21
CA PHE A 56 0.69 2.89 -1.05
C PHE A 56 0.01 2.93 0.31
N TYR A 57 -0.13 4.13 0.89
CA TYR A 57 -0.76 4.31 2.19
C TYR A 57 -1.64 5.57 2.24
N CYS A 58 -2.86 5.40 2.74
CA CYS A 58 -3.77 6.46 3.10
C CYS A 58 -3.79 6.62 4.63
N HIS A 59 -3.26 7.74 5.13
CA HIS A 59 -3.22 8.03 6.57
C HIS A 59 -4.60 8.24 7.18
N GLU A 60 -5.53 8.79 6.41
CA GLU A 60 -6.90 9.08 6.85
C GLU A 60 -7.68 7.81 7.16
N LEU A 61 -7.53 6.79 6.31
CA LEU A 61 -8.26 5.52 6.42
C LEU A 61 -7.44 4.39 7.06
N MET A 62 -6.18 4.66 7.40
CA MET A 62 -5.20 3.64 7.78
C MET A 62 -5.16 2.47 6.79
N LEU A 63 -5.27 2.77 5.49
CA LEU A 63 -5.35 1.78 4.42
C LEU A 63 -4.02 1.69 3.67
N ALA A 64 -3.39 0.52 3.71
CA ALA A 64 -2.28 0.13 2.86
C ALA A 64 -2.81 -0.60 1.60
N ILE A 65 -2.28 -0.24 0.43
CA ILE A 65 -2.49 -0.99 -0.82
C ILE A 65 -1.14 -1.55 -1.23
N GLU A 66 -1.08 -2.87 -1.45
CA GLU A 66 0.11 -3.58 -1.95
C GLU A 66 -0.15 -4.13 -3.35
N ILE A 67 0.84 -4.06 -4.22
CA ILE A 67 0.79 -4.68 -5.54
C ILE A 67 1.62 -5.97 -5.50
N ASP A 68 0.93 -7.09 -5.40
CA ASP A 68 1.58 -8.40 -5.35
C ASP A 68 1.90 -8.88 -6.77
N GLY A 69 3.19 -8.93 -7.08
CA GLY A 69 3.70 -9.76 -8.16
C GLY A 69 3.70 -11.23 -7.73
N ASN A 70 3.39 -12.17 -8.64
CA ASN A 70 3.57 -13.60 -8.39
C ASN A 70 5.06 -13.85 -8.07
N THR A 71 5.43 -13.83 -6.80
CA THR A 71 6.76 -14.19 -6.33
C THR A 71 6.64 -15.60 -5.77
N HIS A 72 6.94 -16.58 -6.61
CA HIS A 72 7.03 -18.00 -6.25
C HIS A 72 8.27 -18.32 -5.40
N GLU A 73 8.74 -17.41 -4.56
CA GLU A 73 10.07 -17.53 -3.95
C GLU A 73 10.06 -17.37 -2.42
N TYR A 74 10.33 -18.51 -1.78
CA TYR A 74 10.82 -18.75 -0.41
C TYR A 74 9.81 -18.65 0.75
N GLU A 75 9.40 -19.82 1.26
CA GLU A 75 8.58 -20.00 2.47
C GLU A 75 9.10 -19.23 3.71
N GLU A 76 10.43 -19.03 3.83
CA GLU A 76 11.02 -18.22 4.92
C GLU A 76 10.75 -16.71 4.79
N VAL A 77 10.71 -16.19 3.56
CA VAL A 77 10.34 -14.80 3.29
C VAL A 77 8.86 -14.58 3.60
N ALA A 78 8.00 -15.55 3.26
CA ALA A 78 6.56 -15.52 3.51
C ALA A 78 6.18 -15.53 5.01
N VAL A 79 6.90 -16.30 5.84
CA VAL A 79 6.67 -16.34 7.30
C VAL A 79 7.04 -15.01 7.96
N ASN A 80 8.16 -14.39 7.54
CA ASN A 80 8.58 -13.10 8.07
C ASN A 80 7.64 -11.97 7.61
N ASP A 81 7.09 -12.08 6.40
CA ASP A 81 6.12 -11.14 5.86
C ASP A 81 4.77 -11.21 6.59
N THR A 82 4.26 -12.42 6.84
CA THR A 82 3.01 -12.62 7.60
C THR A 82 3.09 -12.02 9.00
N ARG A 83 4.24 -12.17 9.68
CA ARG A 83 4.44 -11.57 11.02
C ARG A 83 4.45 -10.05 10.96
N ARG A 84 5.10 -9.46 9.96
CA ARG A 84 5.16 -8.01 9.76
C ARG A 84 3.79 -7.44 9.45
N GLN A 85 3.03 -8.08 8.56
CA GLN A 85 1.66 -7.67 8.26
C GLN A 85 0.78 -7.69 9.52
N ARG A 86 0.84 -8.76 10.33
CA ARG A 86 0.06 -8.84 11.59
C ARG A 86 0.39 -7.71 12.56
N ILE A 87 1.66 -7.30 12.66
CA ILE A 87 2.04 -6.16 13.50
C ILE A 87 1.35 -4.88 13.01
N LEU A 88 1.35 -4.63 11.70
CA LEU A 88 0.70 -3.46 11.12
C LEU A 88 -0.83 -3.51 11.31
N GLU A 89 -1.44 -4.68 11.15
CA GLU A 89 -2.87 -4.90 11.41
C GLU A 89 -3.23 -4.63 12.89
N MET A 90 -2.39 -5.08 13.84
CA MET A 90 -2.54 -4.75 15.26
C MET A 90 -2.40 -3.26 15.56
N MET A 91 -1.63 -2.52 14.74
CA MET A 91 -1.55 -1.06 14.81
C MET A 91 -2.77 -0.36 14.20
N GLY A 92 -3.68 -1.12 13.57
CA GLY A 92 -4.92 -0.65 12.95
C GLY A 92 -4.86 -0.53 11.43
N VAL A 93 -3.74 -0.88 10.80
CA VAL A 93 -3.59 -0.81 9.34
C VAL A 93 -4.47 -1.86 8.68
N ARG A 94 -5.21 -1.46 7.65
CA ARG A 94 -5.98 -2.34 6.77
C ARG A 94 -5.20 -2.55 5.48
N PHE A 95 -5.27 -3.75 4.91
CA PHE A 95 -4.60 -4.09 3.66
C PHE A 95 -5.60 -4.32 2.54
N LEU A 96 -5.24 -3.85 1.34
CA LEU A 96 -5.85 -4.20 0.06
C LEU A 96 -4.74 -4.65 -0.89
N ARG A 97 -4.79 -5.91 -1.32
CA ARG A 97 -3.78 -6.50 -2.22
C ARG A 97 -4.33 -6.56 -3.64
N LEU A 98 -3.59 -6.02 -4.59
CA LEU A 98 -3.91 -6.06 -6.01
C LEU A 98 -2.86 -6.90 -6.73
N ASN A 99 -3.29 -7.82 -7.59
CA ASN A 99 -2.35 -8.59 -8.38
C ASN A 99 -1.70 -7.71 -9.47
N ASP A 100 -0.39 -7.78 -9.62
CA ASP A 100 0.38 -7.03 -10.62
C ASP A 100 -0.17 -7.19 -12.04
N SER A 101 -0.47 -8.42 -12.46
CA SER A 101 -1.02 -8.68 -13.80
C SER A 101 -2.42 -8.10 -13.98
N PHE A 102 -3.20 -8.01 -12.89
CA PHE A 102 -4.52 -7.42 -12.89
C PHE A 102 -4.45 -5.90 -13.04
N VAL A 103 -3.56 -5.23 -12.30
CA VAL A 103 -3.32 -3.78 -12.42
C VAL A 103 -2.93 -3.38 -13.83
N LYS A 104 -2.08 -4.19 -14.50
CA LYS A 104 -1.68 -3.95 -15.89
C LYS A 104 -2.80 -4.19 -16.89
N ARG A 105 -3.70 -5.13 -16.62
CA ARG A 105 -4.74 -5.58 -17.55
C ARG A 105 -5.99 -4.71 -17.49
N ASP A 106 -6.45 -4.36 -16.30
CA ASP A 106 -7.73 -3.69 -16.10
C ASP A 106 -7.65 -2.67 -14.95
N MET A 107 -7.14 -1.48 -15.28
CA MET A 107 -7.00 -0.39 -14.31
C MET A 107 -8.34 0.11 -13.78
N ASN A 108 -9.40 0.13 -14.61
CA ASN A 108 -10.71 0.61 -14.18
C ASN A 108 -11.29 -0.29 -13.10
N ALA A 109 -11.25 -1.62 -13.30
CA ALA A 109 -11.69 -2.56 -12.28
C ALA A 109 -10.84 -2.47 -10.99
N CYS A 110 -9.53 -2.18 -11.10
CA CYS A 110 -8.70 -1.92 -9.92
C CYS A 110 -9.16 -0.67 -9.15
N LEU A 111 -9.49 0.42 -9.85
CA LEU A 111 -9.97 1.65 -9.23
C LEU A 111 -11.33 1.45 -8.57
N ASP A 112 -12.23 0.68 -9.18
CA ASP A 112 -13.53 0.32 -8.58
C ASP A 112 -13.36 -0.45 -7.27
N ILE A 113 -12.40 -1.39 -7.21
CA ILE A 113 -12.07 -2.12 -5.98
C ILE A 113 -11.56 -1.17 -4.89
N ILE A 114 -10.64 -0.26 -5.25
CA ILE A 114 -10.08 0.72 -4.30
C ILE A 114 -11.18 1.66 -3.81
N TRP A 115 -12.03 2.14 -4.71
CA TRP A 115 -13.15 3.02 -4.38
C TRP A 115 -14.12 2.36 -3.41
N ASN A 116 -14.57 1.14 -3.72
CA ASN A 116 -15.44 0.38 -2.83
C ASN A 116 -14.80 0.16 -1.45
N LYS A 117 -13.47 -0.05 -1.41
CA LYS A 117 -12.75 -0.18 -0.14
C LYS A 117 -12.71 1.12 0.65
N ILE A 118 -12.52 2.25 -0.02
CA ILE A 118 -12.57 3.59 0.59
C ILE A 118 -13.95 3.83 1.21
N GLU A 119 -15.02 3.58 0.45
CA GLU A 119 -16.40 3.78 0.91
C GLU A 119 -16.75 2.87 2.10
N GLU A 120 -16.32 1.60 2.09
CA GLU A 120 -16.44 0.67 3.23
C GLU A 120 -15.80 1.23 4.51
N LEU A 121 -14.69 1.97 4.37
CA LEU A 121 -13.96 2.53 5.50
C LEU A 121 -14.48 3.90 5.94
N HIS A 122 -15.03 4.72 5.04
CA HIS A 122 -15.70 5.97 5.38
C HIS A 122 -17.00 5.76 6.17
N GLY A 123 -17.73 4.68 5.88
CA GLY A 123 -19.00 4.38 6.57
C GLY A 123 -18.86 3.72 7.95
N ARG A 124 -17.65 3.63 8.50
CA ARG A 124 -17.35 3.00 9.80
C ARG A 124 -17.05 4.00 10.91
#